data_AF-A0A359H2U8-F1
#
_entry.id   AF-A0A359H2U8-F1
#
_cell.length_a   1.000
_cell.length_b   1.000
_cell.length_c   1.000
_cell.angle_alpha   90.00
_cell.angle_beta   90.00
_cell.angle_gamma   90.00
#
_symmetry.space_group_name_H-M   'P 1'
#
loop_
_entity.id
_entity.type
_entity.pdbx_description
1 polymer ?
#
loop_
_entity_poly.entity_id
_entity_poly.type
_entity_poly.pdbx_seq_one_letter_code
_entity_poly.pdbx_strand_id
1 'polypeptide(L)' 'NIYRIFCCFDKGNIVVLFNGYHKKTQRIPRKELEKAQQILSEYFNEQKN' A
#
# COMPACT_ATOMS: atom_id res chain seq x y z
N ASN A 1 16.90 -9.20 -6.57
CA ASN A 1 15.57 -9.44 -5.95
C ASN A 1 15.19 -8.24 -5.09
N ILE A 2 14.46 -7.27 -5.64
CA ILE A 2 14.06 -6.04 -4.91
C ILE A 2 12.54 -6.03 -4.80
N TYR A 3 12.02 -6.01 -3.57
CA TYR A 3 10.59 -5.91 -3.32
C TYR A 3 10.23 -4.50 -2.89
N ARG A 4 9.04 -4.03 -3.30
CA ARG A 4 8.46 -2.76 -2.86
C ARG A 4 7.14 -3.06 -2.18
N ILE A 5 6.98 -2.56 -0.97
CA ILE A 5 5.78 -2.73 -0.16
C ILE A 5 5.10 -1.36 -0.04
N PHE A 6 3.77 -1.32 -0.08
CA PHE A 6 3.03 -0.09 0.17
C PHE A 6 2.81 0.10 1.68
N CYS A 7 3.02 1.32 2.15
CA CYS A 7 2.78 1.70 3.54
C CYS A 7 2.20 3.12 3.61
N CYS A 8 1.57 3.44 4.72
CA CYS A 8 1.14 4.80 5.05
C CYS A 8 1.58 5.15 6.47
N PHE A 9 1.58 6.45 6.77
CA PHE A 9 1.73 6.94 8.13
C PHE A 9 0.35 7.15 8.75
N ASP A 10 0.13 6.58 9.93
CA ASP A 10 -1.06 6.82 10.72
C ASP A 10 -0.69 7.02 12.19
N LYS A 11 -1.12 8.15 12.76
CA LYS A 11 -0.90 8.53 14.18
C LYS A 11 0.54 8.30 14.70
N GLY A 12 1.54 8.60 13.87
CA GLY A 12 2.97 8.45 14.21
C GLY A 12 3.53 7.03 14.00
N ASN A 13 2.72 6.09 13.51
CA ASN A 13 3.13 4.72 13.20
C ASN A 13 3.20 4.49 11.69
N ILE A 14 4.11 3.61 11.26
CA ILE A 14 4.16 3.10 9.89
C ILE A 14 3.23 1.90 9.80
N VAL A 15 2.18 2.02 8.98
CA VAL A 15 1.22 0.96 8.71
C VAL A 15 1.57 0.32 7.38
N VAL A 16 1.86 -0.98 7.40
CA VAL A 16 2.12 -1.76 6.20
C VAL A 16 0.79 -2.22 5.61
N LEU A 17 0.48 -1.74 4.41
CA LEU A 17 -0.63 -2.26 3.62
C LEU A 17 -0.08 -3.55 3.00
N PHE A 18 -0.60 -4.73 3.34
CA PHE A 18 -0.08 -6.07 2.94
C PHE A 18 0.00 -6.35 1.42
N ASN A 19 -0.11 -5.31 0.59
CA ASN A 19 0.23 -5.27 -0.83
C ASN A 19 1.72 -4.91 -1.02
N GLY A 20 2.47 -5.81 -1.65
CA GLY A 20 3.81 -5.55 -2.14
C GLY A 20 4.08 -6.32 -3.44
N TYR A 21 5.00 -5.81 -4.26
CA TYR A 21 5.32 -6.39 -5.56
C TYR A 21 6.83 -6.52 -5.77
N HIS A 22 7.22 -7.52 -6.56
CA HIS A 22 8.60 -7.65 -7.03
C HIS A 22 8.89 -6.55 -8.06
N LYS A 23 9.91 -5.71 -7.83
CA LYS A 23 10.33 -4.65 -8.75
C LYS A 23 10.87 -5.27 -10.05
N LYS A 24 9.99 -5.44 -11.03
CA LYS A 24 10.33 -5.88 -12.39
C LYS A 24 10.60 -4.70 -13.33
N THR A 25 9.97 -3.56 -13.08
CA THR A 25 10.11 -2.34 -13.87
C THR A 25 10.42 -1.16 -12.95
N GLN A 26 10.94 -0.06 -13.51
CA GLN A 26 11.26 1.14 -12.73
C GLN A 26 9.98 1.83 -12.21
N ARG A 27 8.93 1.85 -13.04
CA ARG A 27 7.62 2.43 -12.74
C ARG A 27 6.79 1.49 -11.88
N ILE A 28 5.90 2.06 -11.07
CA ILE A 28 4.94 1.29 -10.29
C ILE A 28 3.88 0.73 -11.25
N PRO A 29 3.61 -0.58 -11.27
CA PRO A 29 2.51 -1.13 -12.05
C PRO A 29 1.18 -0.52 -11.62
N ARG A 30 0.38 -0.04 -12.57
CA ARG A 30 -0.89 0.66 -12.30
C ARG A 30 -1.86 -0.18 -11.45
N LYS A 31 -1.95 -1.48 -11.73
CA LYS A 31 -2.78 -2.43 -10.98
C LYS A 31 -2.41 -2.50 -9.50
N GLU A 32 -1.11 -2.51 -9.19
CA GLU A 32 -0.63 -2.57 -7.81
C GLU A 32 -0.91 -1.26 -7.07
N LEU A 33 -0.81 -0.12 -7.78
CA LEU A 33 -1.13 1.20 -7.24
C LEU A 33 -2.63 1.34 -6.92
N GLU A 34 -3.51 0.96 -7.86
CA GLU A 34 -4.96 0.99 -7.67
C GLU A 34 -5.38 0.11 -6.48
N LYS A 35 -4.81 -1.10 -6.38
CA LYS A 35 -5.05 -2.00 -5.24
C LYS A 35 -4.57 -1.41 -3.92
N ALA A 36 -3.41 -0.75 -3.90
CA ALA A 36 -2.90 -0.09 -2.69
C ALA A 36 -3.81 1.06 -2.24
N GLN A 37 -4.35 1.84 -3.17
CA GLN A 37 -5.31 2.92 -2.86
C GLN A 37 -6.62 2.38 -2.29
N GLN A 38 -7.13 1.26 -2.82
CA GLN A 38 -8.32 0.60 -2.29
C GLN A 38 -8.11 0.14 -0.84
N ILE A 39 -7.01 -0.58 -0.56
CA ILE A 39 -6.70 -1.08 0.78
C ILE A 39 -6.50 0.08 1.77
N LEU A 40 -5.87 1.17 1.34
CA LEU A 40 -5.71 2.38 2.16
C LEU A 40 -7.07 2.98 2.55
N SER A 41 -7.99 3.07 1.58
CA SER A 41 -9.35 3.57 1.82
C SER A 41 -10.10 2.67 2.80
N GLU A 42 -10.05 1.36 2.59
CA GLU A 42 -10.65 0.35 3.48
C GLU A 42 -10.13 0.49 4.92
N TYR A 43 -8.80 0.56 5.10
CA TYR A 43 -8.15 0.73 6.41
C TYR A 43 -8.66 1.97 7.18
N PHE A 44 -8.75 3.12 6.51
CA PHE A 44 -9.22 4.34 7.17
C PHE A 44 -10.74 4.38 7.37
N ASN A 45 -11.51 3.65 6.57
CA ASN A 45 -12.94 3.51 6.76
C ASN A 45 -13.26 2.61 7.95
N GLU A 46 -12.51 1.52 8.14
CA GLU A 46 -12.64 0.64 9.31
C GLU A 46 -12.34 1.36 10.63
N GLN A 47 -11.39 2.31 10.65
CA GLN A 47 -11.07 3.09 11.85
C GLN A 47 -12.12 4.14 12.25
N LYS A 48 -13.05 4.48 11.35
CA LYS A 48 -14.11 5.47 11.62
C LYS A 48 -15.36 4.85 12.24
N ASN A 49 -15.48 3.53 12.15
CA ASN A 49 -16.58 2.76 12.73
C ASN A 49 -16.24 2.35 14.17
#